data_AF-A0A0C9X896-F1
#
_entry.id   AF-A0A0C9X896-F1
#
_cell.length_a   1.000
_cell.length_b   1.000
_cell.length_c   1.000
_cell.angle_alpha   90.00
_cell.angle_beta   90.00
_cell.angle_gamma   90.00
#
_symmetry.space_group_name_H-M   'P 1'
#
loop_
_entity.id
_entity.type
_entity.pdbx_description
1 polymer ?
#
loop_
_entity_poly.entity_id
_entity_poly.type
_entity_poly.pdbx_seq_one_letter_code
_entity_poly.pdbx_strand_id
1 'polypeptide(L)'
;MGNLFMTMFFAVLDPSLVFMRASYTSIFYDAVLILEEHWDTVIDAVENGTIPDVYDLDYCRPYLEAQVKPNPHRAAELRSIEKGKEGWLREIWSLLKVVRASNSGSYAAFAAKIRHHVGPAVDIESYSYGATECMVGYGHDSANDHNLYRLSGDSYFEFLDVAEVESRISLRQAWEVQIGERYELVVTTRHGLWRYQMRDVVEIGGFHPSDGQPLIRFVERRGVGFRIHAELVTDRLLQDAIYSVHDTLGRVLEFIAELDDRQFPRNYGYFVELEGELGPDPDSAPRKVQEVLLTNPGYKKFTDYGRIGMPTIRIVAPRTFRAYREWRLELTGRPMGQIKVPTTTVDVATKEWLARRVILEVGLPSST
;
A
#
# COMPACT_ATOMS: atom_id res chain seq x y z
N MET A 1 -6.91 -16.28 1.59
CA MET A 1 -5.75 -16.82 0.86
C MET A 1 -6.12 -17.64 -0.37
N GLY A 2 -7.03 -18.63 -0.27
CA GLY A 2 -7.47 -19.44 -1.42
C GLY A 2 -7.85 -18.65 -2.67
N ASN A 3 -8.60 -17.55 -2.54
CA ASN A 3 -9.01 -16.75 -3.71
C ASN A 3 -7.83 -16.14 -4.49
N LEU A 4 -6.82 -15.57 -3.81
CA LEU A 4 -5.68 -14.94 -4.48
C LEU A 4 -4.77 -15.98 -5.16
N PHE A 5 -4.50 -17.09 -4.47
CA PHE A 5 -3.76 -18.21 -5.05
C PHE A 5 -4.50 -18.80 -6.25
N MET A 6 -5.80 -19.09 -6.13
CA MET A 6 -6.58 -19.64 -7.23
C MET A 6 -6.65 -18.68 -8.42
N THR A 7 -6.73 -17.37 -8.18
CA THR A 7 -6.64 -16.36 -9.26
C THR A 7 -5.34 -16.49 -10.03
N MET A 8 -4.20 -16.60 -9.34
CA MET A 8 -2.89 -16.78 -10.00
C MET A 8 -2.78 -18.13 -10.71
N PHE A 9 -3.29 -19.21 -10.12
CA PHE A 9 -3.35 -20.52 -10.76
C PHE A 9 -4.10 -20.47 -12.09
N PHE A 10 -5.32 -19.91 -12.11
CA PHE A 10 -6.09 -19.76 -13.34
C PHE A 10 -5.42 -18.82 -14.35
N ALA A 11 -4.72 -17.77 -13.88
CA ALA A 11 -3.95 -16.90 -14.76
C ALA A 11 -2.81 -17.66 -15.47
N VAL A 12 -2.12 -18.57 -14.79
CA VAL A 12 -1.01 -19.35 -15.36
C VAL A 12 -1.46 -20.30 -16.48
N LEU A 13 -2.71 -20.78 -16.42
CA LEU A 13 -3.32 -21.61 -17.45
C LEU A 13 -3.47 -20.89 -18.80
N ASP A 14 -3.60 -19.56 -18.79
CA ASP A 14 -3.77 -18.75 -20.00
C ASP A 14 -2.47 -18.02 -20.39
N PRO A 15 -1.72 -18.50 -21.40
CA PRO A 15 -0.50 -17.82 -21.86
C PRO A 15 -0.79 -16.49 -22.58
N SER A 16 -2.04 -16.23 -22.95
CA SER A 16 -2.44 -15.06 -23.74
C SER A 16 -2.75 -13.81 -22.89
N LEU A 17 -2.53 -13.89 -21.58
CA LEU A 17 -2.81 -12.81 -20.64
C LEU A 17 -2.09 -11.51 -21.03
N VAL A 18 -2.88 -10.47 -21.32
CA VAL A 18 -2.38 -9.14 -21.71
C VAL A 18 -2.37 -8.14 -20.55
N PHE A 19 -3.25 -8.35 -19.57
CA PHE A 19 -3.60 -7.34 -18.59
C PHE A 19 -3.92 -7.98 -17.23
N MET A 20 -3.36 -7.43 -16.15
CA MET A 20 -3.72 -7.78 -14.78
C MET A 20 -4.24 -6.57 -14.00
N ARG A 21 -5.21 -6.82 -13.11
CA ARG A 21 -5.76 -5.80 -12.22
C ARG A 21 -5.74 -6.26 -10.78
N ALA A 22 -5.24 -5.41 -9.89
CA ALA A 22 -5.40 -5.53 -8.46
C ALA A 22 -5.94 -4.21 -7.88
N SER A 23 -6.51 -4.25 -6.68
CA SER A 23 -6.95 -3.03 -5.99
C SER A 23 -5.76 -2.15 -5.60
N TYR A 24 -4.71 -2.76 -5.04
CA TYR A 24 -3.49 -2.10 -4.58
C TYR A 24 -2.26 -2.86 -5.07
N THR A 25 -1.15 -2.14 -5.24
CA THR A 25 0.14 -2.75 -5.63
C THR A 25 0.60 -3.81 -4.63
N SER A 26 0.32 -3.64 -3.33
CA SER A 26 0.62 -4.64 -2.31
C SER A 26 -0.08 -5.98 -2.56
N ILE A 27 -1.35 -5.97 -2.99
CA ILE A 27 -2.11 -7.19 -3.28
C ILE A 27 -1.56 -7.91 -4.52
N PHE A 28 -1.15 -7.16 -5.54
CA PHE A 28 -0.48 -7.75 -6.70
C PHE A 28 0.83 -8.40 -6.28
N TYR A 29 1.64 -7.70 -5.48
CA TYR A 29 2.91 -8.23 -4.99
C TYR A 29 2.71 -9.49 -4.12
N ASP A 30 1.73 -9.49 -3.22
CA ASP A 30 1.35 -10.69 -2.45
C ASP A 30 0.98 -11.87 -3.36
N ALA A 31 0.29 -11.61 -4.48
CA ALA A 31 -0.07 -12.63 -5.46
C ALA A 31 1.16 -13.25 -6.14
N VAL A 32 2.15 -12.43 -6.47
CA VAL A 32 3.44 -12.89 -7.02
C VAL A 32 4.16 -13.77 -6.01
N LEU A 33 4.28 -13.33 -4.75
CA LEU A 33 4.94 -14.10 -3.70
C LEU A 33 4.27 -15.45 -3.44
N ILE A 34 2.93 -15.48 -3.47
CA ILE A 34 2.15 -16.73 -3.35
C ILE A 34 2.42 -17.67 -4.52
N LEU A 35 2.51 -17.15 -5.74
CA LEU A 35 2.84 -17.95 -6.92
C LEU A 35 4.27 -18.51 -6.82
N GLU A 36 5.23 -17.71 -6.36
CA GLU A 36 6.61 -18.16 -6.14
C GLU A 36 6.70 -19.26 -5.08
N GLU A 37 5.96 -19.09 -3.99
CA GLU A 37 5.88 -20.04 -2.88
C GLU A 37 5.33 -21.42 -3.30
N HIS A 38 4.29 -21.43 -4.14
CA HIS A 38 3.60 -22.66 -4.54
C HIS A 38 3.87 -23.08 -6.00
N TRP A 39 4.97 -22.60 -6.58
CA TRP A 39 5.28 -22.75 -8.01
C TRP A 39 5.22 -24.20 -8.51
N ASP A 40 5.87 -25.12 -7.81
CA ASP A 40 5.97 -26.52 -8.23
C ASP A 40 4.60 -27.20 -8.14
N THR A 41 3.83 -26.90 -7.10
CA THR A 41 2.45 -27.37 -6.94
C THR A 41 1.54 -26.85 -8.05
N VAL A 42 1.72 -25.60 -8.49
CA VAL A 42 0.97 -25.02 -9.62
C VAL A 42 1.31 -25.77 -10.91
N ILE A 43 2.59 -26.00 -11.19
CA ILE A 43 3.04 -26.71 -12.39
C ILE A 43 2.48 -28.13 -12.45
N ASP A 44 2.55 -28.88 -11.35
CA ASP A 44 2.05 -30.26 -11.30
C ASP A 44 0.52 -30.30 -11.46
N ALA A 45 -0.19 -29.32 -10.93
CA ALA A 45 -1.62 -29.17 -11.13
C ALA A 45 -1.98 -28.85 -12.60
N VAL A 46 -1.18 -28.01 -13.27
CA VAL A 46 -1.33 -27.70 -14.71
C VAL A 46 -1.10 -28.96 -15.56
N GLU A 47 -0.06 -29.74 -15.26
CA GLU A 47 0.27 -30.96 -15.98
C GLU A 47 -0.87 -31.99 -15.89
N ASN A 48 -1.35 -32.23 -14.67
CA ASN A 48 -2.35 -33.25 -14.38
C ASN A 48 -3.79 -32.79 -14.57
N GLY A 49 -4.01 -31.49 -14.78
CA GLY A 49 -5.34 -30.92 -14.96
C GLY A 49 -6.19 -30.96 -13.69
N THR A 50 -5.58 -30.70 -12.54
CA THR A 50 -6.23 -30.79 -11.23
C THR A 50 -6.26 -29.43 -10.53
N ILE A 51 -7.12 -29.28 -9.53
CA ILE A 51 -7.10 -28.10 -8.65
C ILE A 51 -6.10 -28.35 -7.52
N PRO A 52 -5.09 -27.48 -7.33
CA PRO A 52 -4.09 -27.64 -6.27
C PRO A 52 -4.74 -27.75 -4.89
N ASP A 53 -4.28 -28.69 -4.07
CA ASP A 53 -4.75 -28.88 -2.70
C ASP A 53 -3.93 -28.07 -1.69
N VAL A 54 -3.94 -26.75 -1.87
CA VAL A 54 -3.21 -25.79 -1.01
C VAL A 54 -4.12 -25.14 0.01
N TYR A 55 -5.37 -24.88 -0.37
CA TYR A 55 -6.38 -24.25 0.47
C TYR A 55 -7.66 -25.07 0.41
N ASP A 56 -8.41 -25.05 1.50
CA ASP A 56 -9.74 -25.63 1.50
C ASP A 56 -10.66 -24.79 0.60
N LEU A 57 -11.22 -25.45 -0.40
CA LEU A 57 -12.14 -24.87 -1.38
C LEU A 57 -13.55 -25.40 -1.19
N ASP A 58 -13.78 -26.28 -0.21
CA ASP A 58 -15.08 -26.85 0.18
C ASP A 58 -16.02 -27.05 -1.02
N TYR A 59 -17.08 -26.24 -1.06
CA TYR A 59 -18.18 -26.31 -2.00
C TYR A 59 -17.81 -25.84 -3.42
N CYS A 60 -16.73 -25.07 -3.60
CA CYS A 60 -16.31 -24.52 -4.89
C CYS A 60 -15.50 -25.51 -5.73
N ARG A 61 -14.81 -26.47 -5.10
CA ARG A 61 -13.86 -27.36 -5.78
C ARG A 61 -14.43 -28.07 -7.02
N PRO A 62 -15.63 -28.70 -6.97
CA PRO A 62 -16.17 -29.39 -8.15
C PRO A 62 -16.42 -28.46 -9.35
N TYR A 63 -16.79 -27.20 -9.09
CA TYR A 63 -17.04 -26.21 -10.14
C TYR A 63 -15.74 -25.72 -10.78
N LEU A 64 -14.68 -25.62 -9.99
CA LEU A 64 -13.36 -25.19 -10.45
C LEU A 64 -12.64 -26.31 -11.22
N GLU A 65 -12.73 -27.56 -10.74
CA GLU A 65 -12.14 -28.73 -11.41
C GLU A 65 -12.69 -28.91 -12.82
N ALA A 66 -13.98 -28.61 -13.04
CA ALA A 66 -14.59 -28.65 -14.37
C ALA A 66 -13.98 -27.67 -15.38
N GLN A 67 -13.23 -26.65 -14.92
CA GLN A 67 -12.59 -25.64 -15.77
C GLN A 67 -11.13 -25.97 -16.12
N VAL A 68 -10.54 -26.99 -15.49
CA VAL A 68 -9.13 -27.34 -15.66
C VAL A 68 -9.01 -28.61 -16.51
N LYS A 69 -8.01 -28.65 -17.40
CA LYS A 69 -7.69 -29.82 -18.22
C LYS A 69 -6.19 -30.09 -18.15
N PRO A 70 -5.76 -31.36 -18.26
CA PRO A 70 -4.33 -31.69 -18.31
C PRO A 70 -3.64 -30.95 -19.45
N ASN A 71 -2.55 -30.25 -19.15
CA ASN A 71 -1.74 -29.56 -20.14
C ASN A 71 -0.23 -29.76 -19.90
N PRO A 72 0.32 -30.94 -20.24
CA PRO A 72 1.74 -31.24 -20.05
C PRO A 72 2.68 -30.32 -20.83
N HIS A 73 2.24 -29.81 -21.99
CA HIS A 73 3.04 -28.86 -22.78
C HIS A 73 3.25 -27.55 -22.02
N ARG A 74 2.16 -26.97 -21.49
CA ARG A 74 2.24 -25.75 -20.67
C ARG A 74 3.06 -25.98 -19.40
N ALA A 75 2.90 -27.12 -18.73
CA ALA A 75 3.71 -27.44 -17.57
C ALA A 75 5.21 -27.50 -17.91
N ALA A 76 5.59 -28.09 -19.05
CA ALA A 76 6.98 -28.12 -19.50
C ALA A 76 7.54 -26.71 -19.79
N GLU A 77 6.75 -25.82 -20.42
CA GLU A 77 7.12 -24.41 -20.58
C GLU A 77 7.40 -23.75 -19.23
N LEU A 78 6.47 -23.89 -18.27
CA LEU A 78 6.57 -23.27 -16.95
C LEU A 78 7.78 -23.80 -16.16
N ARG A 79 8.09 -25.10 -16.25
CA ARG A 79 9.28 -25.69 -15.62
C ARG A 79 10.60 -25.09 -16.12
N SER A 80 10.62 -24.58 -17.36
CA SER A 80 11.83 -23.95 -17.91
C SER A 80 12.08 -22.54 -17.35
N ILE A 81 11.10 -21.95 -16.66
CA ILE A 81 11.16 -20.57 -16.13
C ILE A 81 11.82 -20.58 -14.75
N GLU A 82 12.84 -19.75 -14.60
CA GLU A 82 13.44 -19.44 -13.31
C GLU A 82 12.60 -18.36 -12.60
N LYS A 83 11.82 -18.76 -11.58
CA LYS A 83 11.02 -17.81 -10.77
C LYS A 83 11.91 -16.85 -9.97
N GLY A 84 11.46 -15.63 -9.77
CA GLY A 84 12.15 -14.61 -8.95
C GLY A 84 13.21 -13.76 -9.68
N LYS A 85 13.67 -14.17 -10.87
CA LYS A 85 14.54 -13.30 -11.70
C LYS A 85 13.79 -12.08 -12.23
N GLU A 86 14.53 -11.06 -12.64
CA GLU A 86 13.92 -9.86 -13.21
C GLU A 86 13.10 -10.21 -14.48
N GLY A 87 11.86 -9.73 -14.53
CA GLY A 87 10.96 -9.92 -15.68
C GLY A 87 10.37 -11.32 -15.85
N TRP A 88 10.57 -12.23 -14.90
CA TRP A 88 10.15 -13.64 -15.02
C TRP A 88 8.66 -13.84 -15.30
N LEU A 89 7.79 -12.91 -14.86
CA LEU A 89 6.35 -13.00 -15.14
C LEU A 89 6.02 -12.87 -16.63
N ARG A 90 6.87 -12.20 -17.43
CA ARG A 90 6.69 -12.16 -18.90
C ARG A 90 7.10 -13.45 -19.60
N GLU A 91 7.88 -14.30 -18.96
CA GLU A 91 8.17 -15.64 -19.49
C GLU A 91 6.95 -16.54 -19.33
N ILE A 92 6.13 -16.30 -18.30
CA ILE A 92 4.80 -16.91 -18.17
C ILE A 92 3.83 -16.32 -19.20
N TRP A 93 3.78 -14.98 -19.28
CA TRP A 93 2.82 -14.23 -20.10
C TRP A 93 3.55 -13.25 -21.03
N SER A 94 3.98 -13.74 -22.19
CA SER A 94 4.75 -12.95 -23.16
C SER A 94 3.98 -11.73 -23.69
N LEU A 95 2.65 -11.81 -23.69
CA LEU A 95 1.73 -10.75 -24.11
C LEU A 95 1.35 -9.76 -23.00
N LEU A 96 1.83 -9.94 -21.77
CA LEU A 96 1.54 -9.03 -20.66
C LEU A 96 2.08 -7.64 -20.98
N LYS A 97 1.18 -6.65 -20.99
CA LYS A 97 1.48 -5.24 -21.30
C LYS A 97 1.22 -4.30 -20.14
N VAL A 98 0.22 -4.58 -19.30
CA VAL A 98 -0.22 -3.62 -18.28
C VAL A 98 -0.60 -4.32 -16.98
N VAL A 99 -0.16 -3.77 -15.86
CA VAL A 99 -0.64 -4.05 -14.50
C VAL A 99 -1.32 -2.81 -13.95
N ARG A 100 -2.63 -2.89 -13.67
CA ARG A 100 -3.38 -1.81 -13.02
C ARG A 100 -3.55 -2.07 -11.53
N ALA A 101 -3.02 -1.16 -10.73
CA ALA A 101 -3.20 -1.16 -9.28
C ALA A 101 -2.99 0.25 -8.71
N SER A 102 -3.73 0.63 -7.67
CA SER A 102 -3.51 1.92 -7.01
C SER A 102 -2.09 1.97 -6.44
N ASN A 103 -1.32 2.98 -6.88
CA ASN A 103 0.12 3.10 -6.67
C ASN A 103 0.53 4.43 -6.00
N SER A 104 -0.38 5.06 -5.28
CA SER A 104 -0.14 6.33 -4.57
C SER A 104 -0.06 6.14 -3.06
N GLY A 105 0.48 7.15 -2.35
CA GLY A 105 0.64 7.11 -0.89
C GLY A 105 1.53 5.95 -0.43
N SER A 106 1.07 5.19 0.58
CA SER A 106 1.81 4.03 1.12
C SER A 106 2.07 2.93 0.09
N TYR A 107 1.22 2.82 -0.94
CA TYR A 107 1.31 1.77 -1.96
C TYR A 107 2.40 2.02 -3.02
N ALA A 108 2.91 3.25 -3.12
CA ALA A 108 3.97 3.62 -4.06
C ALA A 108 5.25 2.79 -3.87
N ALA A 109 5.52 2.34 -2.63
CA ALA A 109 6.71 1.55 -2.29
C ALA A 109 6.77 0.19 -3.02
N PHE A 110 5.63 -0.38 -3.39
CA PHE A 110 5.57 -1.68 -4.09
C PHE A 110 5.82 -1.57 -5.59
N ALA A 111 5.76 -0.36 -6.18
CA ALA A 111 5.92 -0.17 -7.62
C ALA A 111 7.23 -0.76 -8.14
N ALA A 112 8.34 -0.48 -7.45
CA ALA A 112 9.66 -0.97 -7.80
C ALA A 112 9.78 -2.50 -7.68
N LYS A 113 9.06 -3.10 -6.71
CA LYS A 113 9.04 -4.55 -6.50
C LYS A 113 8.27 -5.26 -7.59
N ILE A 114 7.10 -4.73 -7.95
CA ILE A 114 6.32 -5.20 -9.10
C ILE A 114 7.17 -5.08 -10.36
N ARG A 115 7.82 -3.93 -10.56
CA ARG A 115 8.70 -3.65 -11.70
C ARG A 115 9.78 -4.70 -11.87
N HIS A 116 10.42 -5.15 -10.78
CA HIS A 116 11.38 -6.26 -10.81
C HIS A 116 10.76 -7.53 -11.42
N HIS A 117 9.57 -7.94 -10.99
CA HIS A 117 8.96 -9.19 -11.46
C HIS A 117 8.35 -9.11 -12.87
N VAL A 118 7.76 -7.97 -13.25
CA VAL A 118 7.11 -7.80 -14.57
C VAL A 118 8.08 -7.29 -15.64
N GLY A 119 9.23 -6.74 -15.24
CA GLY A 119 10.23 -6.16 -16.13
C GLY A 119 9.87 -4.75 -16.64
N PRO A 120 10.77 -4.11 -17.38
CA PRO A 120 10.63 -2.71 -17.81
C PRO A 120 9.57 -2.50 -18.90
N ALA A 121 9.18 -3.56 -19.61
CA ALA A 121 8.28 -3.46 -20.77
C ALA A 121 6.78 -3.49 -20.43
N VAL A 122 6.41 -3.62 -19.16
CA VAL A 122 5.01 -3.71 -18.70
C VAL A 122 4.62 -2.41 -18.00
N ASP A 123 3.58 -1.72 -18.43
CA ASP A 123 3.17 -0.49 -17.77
C ASP A 123 2.52 -0.79 -16.40
N ILE A 124 2.88 -0.01 -15.37
CA ILE A 124 2.25 -0.08 -14.05
C ILE A 124 1.39 1.16 -13.89
N GLU A 125 0.08 1.00 -13.96
CA GLU A 125 -0.87 2.11 -14.04
C GLU A 125 -1.71 2.22 -12.76
N SER A 126 -1.77 3.43 -12.18
CA SER A 126 -2.76 3.74 -11.16
C SER A 126 -4.06 4.21 -11.81
N TYR A 127 -4.94 3.27 -12.15
CA TYR A 127 -6.13 3.54 -12.95
C TYR A 127 -7.16 4.46 -12.29
N SER A 128 -7.36 4.34 -10.98
CA SER A 128 -8.43 5.04 -10.28
C SER A 128 -8.01 5.52 -8.91
N TYR A 129 -8.43 6.72 -8.58
CA TYR A 129 -8.45 7.26 -7.23
C TYR A 129 -9.91 7.33 -6.78
N GLY A 130 -10.26 6.57 -5.75
CA GLY A 130 -11.62 6.48 -5.24
C GLY A 130 -11.65 6.13 -3.76
N ALA A 131 -12.78 6.45 -3.15
CA ALA A 131 -13.13 6.11 -1.78
C ALA A 131 -14.50 5.41 -1.77
N THR A 132 -14.95 4.93 -0.60
CA THR A 132 -16.28 4.30 -0.49
C THR A 132 -17.39 5.32 -0.80
N GLU A 133 -17.13 6.60 -0.55
CA GLU A 133 -18.02 7.73 -0.75
C GLU A 133 -18.23 8.07 -2.24
N CYS A 134 -17.17 7.99 -3.06
CA CYS A 134 -17.23 8.30 -4.49
C CYS A 134 -15.97 7.86 -5.26
N MET A 135 -16.10 7.81 -6.60
CA MET A 135 -14.94 7.83 -7.50
C MET A 135 -14.44 9.26 -7.63
N VAL A 136 -13.18 9.51 -7.23
CA VAL A 136 -12.61 10.85 -7.20
C VAL A 136 -11.99 11.23 -8.55
N GLY A 137 -11.27 10.30 -9.17
CA GLY A 137 -10.61 10.57 -10.44
C GLY A 137 -10.02 9.33 -11.10
N TYR A 138 -9.65 9.50 -12.37
CA TYR A 138 -9.07 8.45 -13.21
C TYR A 138 -7.64 8.84 -13.57
N GLY A 139 -6.72 7.87 -13.63
CA GLY A 139 -5.32 8.12 -13.97
C GLY A 139 -5.20 8.85 -15.31
N HIS A 140 -4.42 9.94 -15.35
CA HIS A 140 -4.28 10.79 -16.54
C HIS A 140 -3.02 10.48 -17.35
N ASP A 141 -1.86 10.48 -16.69
CA ASP A 141 -0.56 10.19 -17.31
C ASP A 141 0.16 9.11 -16.49
N SER A 142 -0.34 7.88 -16.58
CA SER A 142 0.25 6.77 -15.84
C SER A 142 1.65 6.38 -16.33
N ALA A 143 2.14 6.93 -17.45
CA ALA A 143 3.48 6.65 -17.94
C ALA A 143 4.54 7.53 -17.25
N ASN A 144 4.24 8.81 -17.03
CA ASN A 144 5.19 9.76 -16.43
C ASN A 144 4.88 10.12 -14.97
N ASP A 145 3.60 10.06 -14.58
CA ASP A 145 3.14 10.48 -13.25
C ASP A 145 2.02 9.57 -12.74
N HIS A 146 2.40 8.49 -12.06
CA HIS A 146 1.48 7.51 -11.49
C HIS A 146 0.50 8.08 -10.44
N ASN A 147 0.72 9.31 -9.96
CA ASN A 147 -0.13 9.96 -8.98
C ASN A 147 -1.00 11.08 -9.60
N LEU A 148 -0.98 11.28 -10.92
CA LEU A 148 -1.78 12.30 -11.59
C LEU A 148 -3.13 11.74 -12.05
N TYR A 149 -4.21 12.27 -11.48
CA TYR A 149 -5.58 11.85 -11.76
C TYR A 149 -6.37 13.01 -12.35
N ARG A 150 -7.14 12.74 -13.42
CA ARG A 150 -8.19 13.64 -13.88
C ARG A 150 -9.41 13.48 -12.97
N LEU A 151 -9.88 14.58 -12.41
CA LEU A 151 -11.05 14.61 -11.54
C LEU A 151 -12.28 14.02 -12.26
N SER A 152 -13.05 13.19 -11.54
CA SER A 152 -14.25 12.55 -12.07
C SER A 152 -15.39 13.56 -12.21
N GLY A 153 -16.13 13.48 -13.32
CA GLY A 153 -17.37 14.21 -13.52
C GLY A 153 -18.60 13.58 -12.85
N ASP A 154 -18.45 12.42 -12.20
CA ASP A 154 -19.57 11.69 -11.59
C ASP A 154 -20.09 12.34 -10.30
N SER A 155 -19.21 13.06 -9.60
CA SER A 155 -19.50 13.81 -8.38
C SER A 155 -19.08 15.26 -8.53
N TYR A 156 -19.69 16.14 -7.74
CA TYR A 156 -19.32 17.54 -7.70
C TYR A 156 -18.32 17.78 -6.57
N PHE A 157 -17.18 18.39 -6.90
CA PHE A 157 -16.09 18.63 -5.97
C PHE A 157 -15.90 20.13 -5.74
N GLU A 158 -15.85 20.49 -4.46
CA GLU A 158 -15.37 21.78 -3.96
C GLU A 158 -14.01 21.55 -3.27
N PHE A 159 -13.22 22.61 -3.17
CA PHE A 159 -11.83 22.55 -2.74
C PHE A 159 -11.60 23.51 -1.57
N LEU A 160 -11.28 22.96 -0.40
CA LEU A 160 -10.94 23.77 0.77
C LEU A 160 -9.43 24.04 0.78
N ASP A 161 -9.04 25.31 0.65
CA ASP A 161 -7.63 25.70 0.69
C ASP A 161 -7.01 25.31 2.04
N VAL A 162 -5.89 24.57 2.02
CA VAL A 162 -5.24 24.10 3.24
C VAL A 162 -4.45 25.20 3.96
N ALA A 163 -4.10 26.29 3.27
CA ALA A 163 -3.42 27.45 3.85
C ALA A 163 -4.37 28.41 4.56
N GLU A 164 -5.67 28.35 4.27
CA GLU A 164 -6.68 29.20 4.88
C GLU A 164 -7.28 28.57 6.16
N VAL A 165 -7.78 29.42 7.06
CA VAL A 165 -8.57 28.96 8.21
C VAL A 165 -9.88 28.37 7.68
N GLU A 166 -10.21 27.17 8.13
CA GLU A 166 -11.41 26.45 7.70
C GLU A 166 -12.67 27.31 7.89
N SER A 167 -13.25 27.74 6.77
CA SER A 167 -14.47 28.53 6.72
C SER A 167 -15.27 28.16 5.47
N ARG A 168 -16.59 28.35 5.51
CA ARG A 168 -17.44 28.16 4.31
C ARG A 168 -17.07 29.10 3.16
N ILE A 169 -16.37 30.20 3.44
CA ILE A 169 -15.92 31.21 2.47
C ILE A 169 -14.63 30.73 1.75
N SER A 170 -13.91 29.77 2.34
CA SER A 170 -12.65 29.22 1.84
C SER A 170 -12.82 28.06 0.85
N LEU A 171 -14.07 27.74 0.46
CA LEU A 171 -14.30 26.76 -0.60
C LEU A 171 -14.14 27.40 -1.97
N ARG A 172 -13.29 26.77 -2.78
CA ARG A 172 -13.06 27.09 -4.18
C ARG A 172 -13.83 26.11 -5.06
N GLN A 173 -14.33 26.64 -6.17
CA GLN A 173 -14.86 25.85 -7.27
C GLN A 173 -13.71 25.19 -8.05
N ALA A 174 -14.01 24.16 -8.84
CA ALA A 174 -13.01 23.47 -9.65
C ALA A 174 -12.24 24.40 -10.62
N TRP A 175 -12.84 25.50 -11.07
CA TRP A 175 -12.20 26.49 -11.95
C TRP A 175 -11.46 27.62 -11.20
N GLU A 176 -11.49 27.63 -9.87
CA GLU A 176 -10.85 28.65 -9.01
C GLU A 176 -9.55 28.15 -8.36
N VAL A 177 -9.28 26.85 -8.44
CA VAL A 177 -8.06 26.24 -7.88
C VAL A 177 -6.82 26.64 -8.66
N GLN A 178 -5.66 26.64 -8.01
CA GLN A 178 -4.39 27.07 -8.59
C GLN A 178 -3.40 25.90 -8.70
N ILE A 179 -2.64 25.87 -9.79
CA ILE A 179 -1.62 24.84 -10.03
C ILE A 179 -0.54 24.93 -8.94
N GLY A 180 -0.15 23.78 -8.38
CA GLY A 180 0.84 23.66 -7.31
C GLY A 180 0.27 23.88 -5.89
N GLU A 181 -0.93 24.44 -5.78
CA GLU A 181 -1.59 24.63 -4.50
C GLU A 181 -2.30 23.36 -4.02
N ARG A 182 -2.50 23.28 -2.70
CA ARG A 182 -3.08 22.12 -2.03
C ARG A 182 -4.46 22.40 -1.47
N TYR A 183 -5.35 21.45 -1.65
CA TYR A 183 -6.74 21.57 -1.25
C TYR A 183 -7.25 20.28 -0.63
N GLU A 184 -8.09 20.39 0.38
CA GLU A 184 -8.90 19.29 0.87
C GLU A 184 -10.18 19.14 0.03
N LEU A 185 -10.49 17.92 -0.37
CA LEU A 185 -11.67 17.63 -1.19
C LEU A 185 -12.96 17.63 -0.37
N VAL A 186 -13.95 18.37 -0.85
CA VAL A 186 -15.32 18.37 -0.34
C VAL A 186 -16.24 17.90 -1.47
N VAL A 187 -16.96 16.81 -1.25
CA VAL A 187 -17.72 16.14 -2.30
C VAL A 187 -19.23 16.21 -2.07
N THR A 188 -19.96 16.47 -3.15
CA THR A 188 -21.40 16.23 -3.25
C THR A 188 -21.66 15.12 -4.27
N THR A 189 -22.34 14.06 -3.85
CA THR A 189 -22.56 12.85 -4.65
C THR A 189 -24.03 12.67 -5.02
N ARG A 190 -24.29 11.93 -6.11
CA ARG A 190 -25.66 11.54 -6.51
C ARG A 190 -26.34 10.59 -5.51
N HIS A 191 -25.57 10.04 -4.56
CA HIS A 191 -26.03 9.08 -3.55
C HIS A 191 -26.33 9.71 -2.19
N GLY A 192 -26.39 11.05 -2.11
CA GLY A 192 -26.91 11.75 -0.94
C GLY A 192 -25.87 12.27 0.05
N LEU A 193 -24.58 12.24 -0.30
CA LEU A 193 -23.57 13.01 0.44
C LEU A 193 -23.58 14.45 -0.07
N TRP A 194 -23.71 15.42 0.84
CA TRP A 194 -23.78 16.85 0.51
C TRP A 194 -22.67 17.60 1.22
N ARG A 195 -21.78 18.23 0.43
CA ARG A 195 -20.59 18.94 0.93
C ARG A 195 -19.83 18.13 1.99
N TYR A 196 -19.67 16.83 1.73
CA TYR A 196 -18.99 15.91 2.62
C TYR A 196 -17.49 16.13 2.53
N GLN A 197 -16.85 16.46 3.65
CA GLN A 197 -15.39 16.59 3.72
C GLN A 197 -14.76 15.21 3.64
N MET A 198 -14.08 14.92 2.52
CA MET A 198 -13.37 13.67 2.32
C MET A 198 -12.13 13.54 3.20
N ARG A 199 -11.61 14.69 3.64
CA ARG A 199 -10.31 14.83 4.32
C ARG A 199 -9.12 14.43 3.47
N ASP A 200 -9.30 14.05 2.22
CA ASP A 200 -8.17 13.81 1.33
C ASP A 200 -7.65 15.17 0.83
N VAL A 201 -6.36 15.41 1.02
CA VAL A 201 -5.63 16.57 0.52
C VAL A 201 -5.01 16.21 -0.82
N VAL A 202 -5.23 17.07 -1.80
CA VAL A 202 -4.70 16.94 -3.15
C VAL A 202 -3.92 18.19 -3.56
N GLU A 203 -2.93 18.03 -4.42
CA GLU A 203 -2.23 19.12 -5.10
C GLU A 203 -2.75 19.23 -6.53
N ILE A 204 -2.95 20.44 -7.03
CA ILE A 204 -3.36 20.65 -8.42
C ILE A 204 -2.14 20.52 -9.34
N GLY A 205 -2.11 19.45 -10.13
CA GLY A 205 -1.06 19.21 -11.11
C GLY A 205 -1.27 19.93 -12.46
N GLY A 206 -2.46 20.44 -12.72
CA GLY A 206 -2.80 21.13 -13.96
C GLY A 206 -4.29 21.05 -14.28
N PHE A 207 -4.63 21.29 -15.55
CA PHE A 207 -5.98 21.17 -16.07
C PHE A 207 -5.98 20.36 -17.36
N HIS A 208 -6.97 19.51 -17.52
CA HIS A 208 -7.09 18.67 -18.69
C HIS A 208 -7.39 19.52 -19.93
N PRO A 209 -6.65 19.35 -21.05
CA PRO A 209 -6.71 20.28 -22.17
C PRO A 209 -8.05 20.29 -22.93
N SER A 210 -8.83 19.20 -22.86
CA SER A 210 -10.07 19.09 -23.63
C SER A 210 -11.28 19.74 -22.95
N ASP A 211 -11.32 19.73 -21.62
CA ASP A 211 -12.52 20.07 -20.83
C ASP A 211 -12.22 20.89 -19.57
N GLY A 212 -10.95 21.23 -19.32
CA GLY A 212 -10.55 22.06 -18.20
C GLY A 212 -10.73 21.41 -16.83
N GLN A 213 -11.00 20.10 -16.76
CA GLN A 213 -11.11 19.42 -15.47
C GLN A 213 -9.78 19.45 -14.72
N PRO A 214 -9.75 19.72 -13.40
CA PRO A 214 -8.52 19.67 -12.63
C PRO A 214 -7.83 18.31 -12.74
N LEU A 215 -6.52 18.35 -12.92
CA LEU A 215 -5.63 17.23 -12.74
C LEU A 215 -5.07 17.33 -11.32
N ILE A 216 -5.26 16.30 -10.52
CA ILE A 216 -4.98 16.30 -9.08
C ILE A 216 -3.98 15.20 -8.74
N ARG A 217 -3.11 15.48 -7.76
CA ARG A 217 -2.23 14.50 -7.12
C ARG A 217 -2.65 14.25 -5.70
N PHE A 218 -2.78 12.98 -5.31
CA PHE A 218 -3.05 12.65 -3.92
C PHE A 218 -1.81 13.01 -3.06
N VAL A 219 -2.03 13.76 -1.97
CA VAL A 219 -0.95 14.17 -1.05
C VAL A 219 -1.04 13.37 0.24
N GLU A 220 -2.16 13.46 0.95
CA GLU A 220 -2.39 12.78 2.23
C GLU A 220 -3.87 12.78 2.60
N ARG A 221 -4.24 12.13 3.71
CA ARG A 221 -5.57 12.26 4.31
C ARG A 221 -5.48 13.02 5.63
N ARG A 222 -6.02 14.23 5.67
CA ARG A 222 -6.06 15.13 6.82
C ARG A 222 -6.81 14.51 8.00
N GLY A 223 -6.32 14.81 9.20
CA GLY A 223 -6.88 14.25 10.44
C GLY A 223 -6.67 12.75 10.60
N VAL A 224 -5.95 12.12 9.67
CA VAL A 224 -5.30 10.82 9.83
C VAL A 224 -3.83 11.12 10.09
N GLY A 225 -3.44 10.97 11.34
CA GLY A 225 -2.10 11.26 11.82
C GLY A 225 -2.03 10.87 13.29
N PHE A 226 -0.81 10.70 13.77
CA PHE A 226 -0.56 10.13 15.06
C PHE A 226 -0.15 11.22 16.06
N ARG A 227 -0.74 11.17 17.26
CA ARG A 227 -0.51 12.12 18.34
C ARG A 227 -0.20 11.37 19.64
N ILE A 228 0.82 11.80 20.36
CA ILE A 228 1.07 11.40 21.75
C ILE A 228 0.55 12.47 22.70
N HIS A 229 0.82 13.75 22.41
CA HIS A 229 0.26 14.90 23.13
C HIS A 229 -0.62 15.76 22.21
N ALA A 230 -0.31 17.05 22.07
CA ALA A 230 -1.07 18.00 21.25
C ALA A 230 -0.49 18.16 19.83
N GLU A 231 0.68 17.57 19.56
CA GLU A 231 1.27 17.52 18.23
C GLU A 231 0.46 16.64 17.29
N LEU A 232 0.34 17.03 16.03
CA LEU A 232 -0.12 16.16 14.95
C LEU A 232 1.07 15.84 14.07
N VAL A 233 1.49 14.57 14.06
CA VAL A 233 2.42 14.05 13.07
C VAL A 233 1.59 13.38 11.98
N THR A 234 1.72 13.83 10.75
CA THR A 234 0.93 13.30 9.62
C THR A 234 1.41 11.90 9.23
N ASP A 235 0.54 11.11 8.64
CA ASP A 235 0.88 9.79 8.08
C ASP A 235 2.07 9.88 7.09
N ARG A 236 2.10 10.94 6.27
CA ARG A 236 3.21 11.21 5.35
C ARG A 236 4.53 11.40 6.09
N LEU A 237 4.54 12.21 7.15
CA LEU A 237 5.77 12.44 7.91
C LEU A 237 6.24 11.16 8.63
N LEU A 238 5.32 10.33 9.12
CA LEU A 238 5.67 9.02 9.69
C LEU A 238 6.30 8.09 8.65
N GLN A 239 5.77 8.10 7.43
CA GLN A 239 6.29 7.36 6.29
C GLN A 239 7.67 7.85 5.86
N ASP A 240 7.82 9.17 5.65
CA ASP A 240 9.09 9.79 5.28
C ASP A 240 10.18 9.49 6.34
N ALA A 241 9.81 9.53 7.63
CA ALA A 241 10.71 9.22 8.73
C ALA A 241 11.19 7.77 8.70
N ILE A 242 10.30 6.78 8.54
CA ILE A 242 10.71 5.37 8.53
C ILE A 242 11.38 4.95 7.21
N TYR A 243 11.10 5.62 6.10
CA TYR A 243 11.81 5.36 4.84
C TYR A 243 13.21 6.01 4.82
N SER A 244 13.50 6.99 5.68
CA SER A 244 14.86 7.55 5.81
C SER A 244 15.92 6.52 6.27
N VAL A 245 15.49 5.35 6.78
CA VAL A 245 16.37 4.31 7.29
C VAL A 245 16.59 3.13 6.34
N HIS A 246 16.12 3.21 5.08
CA HIS A 246 16.32 2.15 4.07
C HIS A 246 17.79 1.70 3.96
N ASP A 247 18.74 2.64 4.06
CA ASP A 247 20.18 2.37 3.91
C ASP A 247 20.87 1.87 5.18
N THR A 248 20.27 2.07 6.36
CA THR A 248 20.88 1.74 7.66
C THR A 248 20.22 0.54 8.33
N LEU A 249 18.89 0.49 8.33
CA LEU A 249 18.10 -0.60 8.91
C LEU A 249 17.89 -1.76 7.94
N GLY A 250 17.91 -1.48 6.63
CA GLY A 250 17.48 -2.41 5.58
C GLY A 250 16.20 -1.91 4.91
N ARG A 251 15.83 -2.51 3.78
CA ARG A 251 14.70 -2.01 2.99
C ARG A 251 13.36 -2.30 3.68
N VAL A 252 12.68 -1.25 4.12
CA VAL A 252 11.33 -1.33 4.70
C VAL A 252 10.34 -1.78 3.63
N LEU A 253 9.66 -2.91 3.87
CA LEU A 253 8.60 -3.44 3.00
C LEU A 253 7.25 -2.83 3.38
N GLU A 254 6.86 -2.96 4.65
CA GLU A 254 5.65 -2.38 5.22
C GLU A 254 5.89 -1.99 6.68
N PHE A 255 5.07 -1.08 7.20
CA PHE A 255 5.14 -0.67 8.59
C PHE A 255 3.77 -0.28 9.15
N ILE A 256 3.68 -0.29 10.47
CA ILE A 256 2.62 0.39 11.24
C ILE A 256 3.30 1.19 12.34
N ALA A 257 3.02 2.49 12.39
CA ALA A 257 3.40 3.35 13.52
C ALA A 257 2.40 3.21 14.67
N GLU A 258 2.88 3.34 15.90
CA GLU A 258 2.08 3.19 17.11
C GLU A 258 2.52 4.11 18.24
N LEU A 259 1.72 4.14 19.31
CA LEU A 259 2.06 4.75 20.58
C LEU A 259 2.80 3.70 21.38
N ASP A 260 4.11 3.84 21.46
CA ASP A 260 4.90 3.02 22.35
C ASP A 260 4.95 3.69 23.72
N ASP A 261 4.13 3.17 24.62
CA ASP A 261 3.99 3.57 26.01
C ASP A 261 4.61 2.56 26.99
N ARG A 262 5.44 1.64 26.49
CA ARG A 262 6.16 0.67 27.32
C ARG A 262 7.18 1.35 28.24
N GLN A 263 7.64 2.55 27.88
CA GLN A 263 8.58 3.35 28.66
C GLN A 263 8.11 4.81 28.76
N PHE A 264 8.64 5.52 29.76
CA PHE A 264 8.43 6.95 29.93
C PHE A 264 9.72 7.73 29.63
N PRO A 265 9.68 8.82 28.84
CA PRO A 265 8.51 9.34 28.13
C PRO A 265 8.05 8.43 26.98
N ARG A 266 6.74 8.45 26.71
CA ARG A 266 6.13 7.71 25.59
C ARG A 266 6.74 8.19 24.27
N ASN A 267 6.78 7.33 23.27
CA ASN A 267 7.39 7.65 22.00
C ASN A 267 6.61 7.08 20.81
N TYR A 268 7.02 7.52 19.62
CA TYR A 268 6.50 7.00 18.35
C TYR A 268 7.21 5.69 18.08
N GLY A 269 6.48 4.58 18.16
CA GLY A 269 7.00 3.26 17.86
C GLY A 269 6.67 2.85 16.43
N TYR A 270 7.48 1.99 15.84
CA TYR A 270 7.25 1.40 14.52
C TYR A 270 7.34 -0.12 14.61
N PHE A 271 6.33 -0.81 14.08
CA PHE A 271 6.48 -2.20 13.65
C PHE A 271 6.87 -2.21 12.17
N VAL A 272 7.97 -2.87 11.84
CA VAL A 272 8.59 -2.81 10.51
C VAL A 272 8.83 -4.22 9.99
N GLU A 273 8.33 -4.52 8.80
CA GLU A 273 8.72 -5.72 8.06
C GLU A 273 9.78 -5.31 7.04
N LEU A 274 10.92 -6.00 7.04
CA LEU A 274 11.99 -5.78 6.06
C LEU A 274 11.81 -6.71 4.86
N GLU A 275 12.22 -6.24 3.69
CA GLU A 275 12.23 -7.04 2.45
C GLU A 275 13.32 -8.12 2.46
N GLY A 276 14.41 -7.90 3.19
CA GLY A 276 15.57 -8.78 3.22
C GLY A 276 16.27 -8.73 4.57
N GLU A 277 17.59 -8.86 4.53
CA GLU A 277 18.40 -8.86 5.75
C GLU A 277 18.50 -7.47 6.39
N LEU A 278 18.93 -7.48 7.65
CA LEU A 278 19.22 -6.28 8.43
C LEU A 278 20.31 -5.47 7.73
N GLY A 279 20.11 -4.15 7.68
CA GLY A 279 21.09 -3.22 7.13
C GLY A 279 22.37 -3.13 7.98
N PRO A 280 23.38 -2.39 7.49
CA PRO A 280 24.72 -2.37 8.10
C PRO A 280 24.82 -1.60 9.42
N ASP A 281 23.85 -0.73 9.74
CA ASP A 281 23.88 0.13 10.93
C ASP A 281 22.47 0.32 11.52
N PRO A 282 21.84 -0.76 12.03
CA PRO A 282 20.48 -0.72 12.55
C PRO A 282 20.33 0.16 13.80
N ASP A 283 21.40 0.30 14.59
CA ASP A 283 21.39 1.07 15.84
C ASP A 283 21.27 2.59 15.62
N SER A 284 21.67 3.08 14.44
CA SER A 284 21.48 4.49 14.06
C SER A 284 20.05 4.82 13.62
N ALA A 285 19.24 3.82 13.26
CA ALA A 285 17.95 4.03 12.61
C ALA A 285 16.96 4.86 13.45
N PRO A 286 16.78 4.63 14.76
CA PRO A 286 15.93 5.48 15.61
C PRO A 286 16.29 6.97 15.58
N ARG A 287 17.60 7.29 15.53
CA ARG A 287 18.07 8.66 15.48
C ARG A 287 17.69 9.33 14.16
N LYS A 288 17.86 8.64 13.03
CA LYS A 288 17.45 9.14 11.71
C LYS A 288 15.94 9.36 11.61
N VAL A 289 15.14 8.43 12.13
CA VAL A 289 13.69 8.61 12.23
C VAL A 289 13.38 9.87 13.04
N GLN A 290 14.04 10.06 14.19
CA GLN A 290 13.84 11.24 15.02
C GLN A 290 14.21 12.54 14.30
N GLU A 291 15.32 12.58 13.56
CA GLU A 291 15.75 13.76 12.79
C GLU A 291 14.67 14.22 11.80
N VAL A 292 14.01 13.28 11.12
CA VAL A 292 12.89 13.60 10.23
C VAL A 292 11.67 14.06 11.02
N LEU A 293 11.31 13.39 12.12
CA LEU A 293 10.16 13.80 12.95
C LEU A 293 10.34 15.19 13.59
N LEU A 294 11.59 15.58 13.90
CA LEU A 294 11.93 16.91 14.44
C LEU A 294 11.64 18.06 13.48
N THR A 295 11.39 17.79 12.19
CA THR A 295 10.89 18.80 11.24
C THR A 295 9.46 19.26 11.57
N ASN A 296 8.69 18.47 12.34
CA ASN A 296 7.39 18.88 12.86
C ASN A 296 7.56 19.75 14.13
N PRO A 297 7.10 21.02 14.12
CA PRO A 297 7.27 21.92 15.25
C PRO A 297 6.62 21.44 16.56
N GLY A 298 5.50 20.72 16.46
CA GLY A 298 4.81 20.14 17.61
C GLY A 298 5.62 19.00 18.23
N TYR A 299 6.05 18.04 17.41
CA TYR A 299 6.92 16.94 17.84
C TYR A 299 8.21 17.48 18.48
N LYS A 300 8.89 18.42 17.82
CA LYS A 300 10.10 19.06 18.35
C LYS A 300 9.87 19.67 19.73
N LYS A 301 8.81 20.47 19.88
CA LYS A 301 8.47 21.12 21.16
C LYS A 301 8.31 20.12 22.30
N PHE A 302 7.60 19.01 22.08
CA PHE A 302 7.39 18.00 23.13
C PHE A 302 8.61 17.11 23.37
N THR A 303 9.46 16.90 22.37
CA THR A 303 10.78 16.26 22.55
C THR A 303 11.71 17.16 23.38
N ASP A 304 11.79 18.46 23.07
CA ASP A 304 12.61 19.43 23.83
C ASP A 304 12.18 19.51 25.31
N TYR A 305 10.89 19.30 25.61
CA TYR A 305 10.35 19.24 26.98
C TYR A 305 10.53 17.88 27.67
N GLY A 306 11.17 16.90 27.03
CA GLY A 306 11.30 15.54 27.55
C GLY A 306 9.95 14.82 27.71
N ARG A 307 8.93 15.22 26.93
CA ARG A 307 7.57 14.63 26.95
C ARG A 307 7.38 13.57 25.86
N ILE A 308 8.20 13.57 24.83
CA ILE A 308 8.27 12.52 23.81
C ILE A 308 9.69 11.93 23.82
N GLY A 309 9.77 10.61 23.86
CA GLY A 309 11.04 9.87 23.85
C GLY A 309 11.60 9.62 22.44
N MET A 310 12.77 8.98 22.39
CA MET A 310 13.35 8.49 21.13
C MET A 310 12.38 7.49 20.48
N PRO A 311 12.13 7.56 19.16
CA PRO A 311 11.32 6.58 18.47
C PRO A 311 11.86 5.16 18.64
N THR A 312 10.99 4.16 18.74
CA THR A 312 11.38 2.75 18.74
C THR A 312 11.09 2.12 17.39
N ILE A 313 11.94 1.18 16.98
CA ILE A 313 11.73 0.41 15.75
C ILE A 313 11.83 -1.08 16.10
N ARG A 314 10.72 -1.80 15.92
CA ARG A 314 10.60 -3.23 16.14
C ARG A 314 10.38 -3.94 14.83
N ILE A 315 11.36 -4.74 14.45
CA ILE A 315 11.33 -5.54 13.24
C ILE A 315 10.47 -6.77 13.50
N VAL A 316 9.45 -6.98 12.68
CA VAL A 316 8.59 -8.17 12.71
C VAL A 316 9.10 -9.23 11.73
N ALA A 317 8.72 -10.49 11.98
CA ALA A 317 9.08 -11.61 11.13
C ALA A 317 8.62 -11.39 9.67
N PRO A 318 9.33 -11.95 8.68
CA PRO A 318 8.87 -11.93 7.29
C PRO A 318 7.43 -12.42 7.13
N ARG A 319 6.68 -11.79 6.23
CA ARG A 319 5.27 -12.06 5.91
C ARG A 319 4.28 -11.73 7.03
N THR A 320 4.68 -10.92 8.02
CA THR A 320 3.79 -10.50 9.11
C THR A 320 2.61 -9.67 8.60
N PHE A 321 2.82 -8.72 7.69
CA PHE A 321 1.72 -7.87 7.19
C PHE A 321 0.80 -8.60 6.20
N ARG A 322 1.29 -9.65 5.53
CA ARG A 322 0.44 -10.63 4.82
C ARG A 322 -0.48 -11.35 5.80
N ALA A 323 0.08 -11.92 6.88
CA ALA A 323 -0.70 -12.56 7.94
C ALA A 323 -1.65 -11.58 8.66
N TYR A 324 -1.32 -10.30 8.73
CA TYR A 324 -2.20 -9.26 9.28
C TYR A 324 -3.47 -9.10 8.42
N ARG A 325 -3.32 -9.06 7.08
CA ARG A 325 -4.49 -8.99 6.18
C ARG A 325 -5.39 -10.22 6.32
N GLU A 326 -4.81 -11.40 6.51
CA GLU A 326 -5.53 -12.65 6.78
C GLU A 326 -6.32 -12.58 8.09
N TRP A 327 -5.64 -12.21 9.18
CA TRP A 327 -6.28 -12.04 10.49
C TRP A 327 -7.44 -11.03 10.46
N ARG A 328 -7.28 -9.92 9.72
CA ARG A 328 -8.35 -8.92 9.56
C ARG A 328 -9.53 -9.41 8.70
N LEU A 329 -9.28 -10.28 7.72
CA LEU A 329 -10.33 -10.93 6.92
C LEU A 329 -11.23 -11.78 7.83
N GLU A 330 -10.63 -12.62 8.68
CA GLU A 330 -11.34 -13.48 9.62
C GLU A 330 -12.21 -12.68 10.60
N LEU A 331 -11.69 -11.55 11.09
CA LEU A 331 -12.41 -10.70 12.05
C LEU A 331 -13.54 -9.87 11.45
N THR A 332 -13.40 -9.40 10.20
CA THR A 332 -14.30 -8.38 9.62
C THR A 332 -15.19 -8.90 8.49
N GLY A 333 -14.91 -10.09 7.97
CA GLY A 333 -15.58 -10.63 6.79
C GLY A 333 -15.34 -9.84 5.49
N ARG A 334 -14.49 -8.80 5.52
CA ARG A 334 -14.17 -7.98 4.34
C ARG A 334 -13.20 -8.73 3.42
N PRO A 335 -13.42 -8.74 2.09
CA PRO A 335 -12.50 -9.39 1.16
C PRO A 335 -11.06 -8.86 1.33
N MET A 336 -10.09 -9.76 1.33
CA MET A 336 -8.67 -9.46 1.55
C MET A 336 -8.14 -8.34 0.64
N GLY A 337 -8.57 -8.30 -0.62
CA GLY A 337 -8.19 -7.26 -1.59
C GLY A 337 -8.62 -5.83 -1.22
N GLN A 338 -9.49 -5.67 -0.21
CA GLN A 338 -9.94 -4.38 0.31
C GLN A 338 -9.32 -4.04 1.68
N ILE A 339 -8.51 -4.94 2.26
CA ILE A 339 -7.91 -4.74 3.58
C ILE A 339 -6.61 -3.97 3.43
N LYS A 340 -6.64 -2.71 3.90
CA LYS A 340 -5.47 -1.83 3.97
C LYS A 340 -4.68 -2.09 5.25
N VAL A 341 -3.36 -2.05 5.15
CA VAL A 341 -2.48 -1.88 6.32
C VAL A 341 -2.51 -0.39 6.68
N PRO A 342 -2.97 -0.01 7.88
CA PRO A 342 -3.05 1.40 8.25
C PRO A 342 -1.64 1.94 8.55
N THR A 343 -1.36 3.21 8.23
CA THR A 343 -0.07 3.83 8.60
C THR A 343 0.15 3.84 10.11
N THR A 344 -0.94 3.97 10.87
CA THR A 344 -0.92 4.12 12.32
C THR A 344 -1.93 3.21 13.00
N THR A 345 -1.66 2.81 14.25
CA THR A 345 -2.63 2.09 15.06
C THR A 345 -2.65 2.57 16.52
N VAL A 346 -3.87 2.63 17.07
CA VAL A 346 -4.14 2.72 18.52
C VAL A 346 -4.89 1.48 19.01
N ASP A 347 -5.19 0.54 18.12
CA ASP A 347 -5.95 -0.67 18.43
C ASP A 347 -5.07 -1.65 19.21
N VAL A 348 -5.41 -1.86 20.47
CA VAL A 348 -4.63 -2.70 21.40
C VAL A 348 -4.47 -4.12 20.86
N ALA A 349 -5.53 -4.70 20.27
CA ALA A 349 -5.46 -6.04 19.70
C ALA A 349 -4.45 -6.12 18.54
N THR A 350 -4.43 -5.13 17.65
CA THR A 350 -3.42 -5.02 16.58
C THR A 350 -2.01 -4.87 17.14
N LYS A 351 -1.81 -4.00 18.14
CA LYS A 351 -0.49 -3.81 18.79
C LYS A 351 0.03 -5.12 19.38
N GLU A 352 -0.80 -5.83 20.15
CA GLU A 352 -0.44 -7.11 20.77
C GLU A 352 -0.17 -8.20 19.72
N TRP A 353 -0.96 -8.25 18.66
CA TRP A 353 -0.80 -9.22 17.58
C TRP A 353 0.53 -9.04 16.83
N LEU A 354 0.94 -7.79 16.59
CA LEU A 354 2.23 -7.45 15.98
C LEU A 354 3.39 -7.68 16.95
N ALA A 355 3.23 -7.30 18.22
CA ALA A 355 4.26 -7.48 19.25
C ALA A 355 4.72 -8.93 19.40
N ARG A 356 3.80 -9.91 19.26
CA ARG A 356 4.13 -11.35 19.29
C ARG A 356 4.95 -11.84 18.10
N ARG A 357 5.09 -11.03 17.05
CA ARG A 357 5.83 -11.33 15.82
C ARG A 357 7.11 -10.52 15.68
N VAL A 358 7.45 -9.72 16.68
CA VAL A 358 8.72 -8.98 16.73
C VAL A 358 9.86 -9.97 16.87
N ILE A 359 10.82 -9.89 15.96
CA ILE A 359 12.04 -10.70 15.96
C ILE A 359 13.26 -9.92 16.45
N LEU A 360 13.23 -8.59 16.32
CA LEU A 360 14.31 -7.71 16.76
C LEU A 360 13.75 -6.33 17.11
N GLU A 361 14.32 -5.68 18.12
CA GLU A 361 14.09 -4.27 18.44
C GLU A 361 15.42 -3.54 18.40
N VAL A 362 15.48 -2.43 17.67
CA VAL A 362 16.71 -1.65 17.50
C VAL A 362 16.65 -0.37 18.33
N GLY A 363 17.79 0.05 18.88
CA GLY A 363 17.91 1.31 19.63
C GLY A 363 17.59 1.26 21.11
N LEU A 364 17.37 0.08 21.70
CA LEU A 364 17.44 -0.04 23.15
C LEU A 364 18.92 -0.17 23.55
N PRO A 365 19.42 0.59 24.54
CA PRO A 365 20.72 0.29 25.12
C PRO A 365 20.69 -1.16 25.60
N SER A 366 21.68 -1.95 25.16
CA SER A 366 21.86 -3.33 25.61
C SER A 366 21.75 -3.33 27.14
N SER A 367 20.74 -4.03 27.66
CA SER A 367 20.59 -4.20 29.11
C SER A 367 21.87 -4.87 29.59
N THR A 368 22.69 -4.11 30.30
CA THR A 368 23.95 -4.59 30.88
C THR A 368 23.69 -5.33 32.18
#